data_AF-A0A410FVF5-F1
#
_entry.id   AF-A0A410FVF5-F1
#
_cell.length_a   1.000
_cell.length_b   1.000
_cell.length_c   1.000
_cell.angle_alpha   90.00
_cell.angle_beta   90.00
_cell.angle_gamma   90.00
#
_symmetry.space_group_name_H-M   'P 1'
#
loop_
_entity.id
_entity.type
_entity.pdbx_description
1 polymer ?
#
loop_
_entity_poly.entity_id
_entity_poly.type
_entity_poly.pdbx_seq_one_letter_code
_entity_poly.pdbx_strand_id
1 'polypeptide(L)'
;MRIAVAVLAVVAVWGFAGWARQEPNPIPLIHGIASFALPGLGQYLNTEYDKALLHFAVDVGLIALGRLVLWPLVYSISPWYGYGVLALPHTLWALYSGWDAYTVALKREGLTLKVSPTGFALSF
;
A
#
# COMPACT_ATOMS: atom_id res chain seq x y z
N MET A 1 11.65 15.98 -1.12
CA MET A 1 12.26 15.17 -2.21
C MET A 1 13.22 14.10 -1.71
N ARG A 2 14.18 14.42 -0.83
CA ARG A 2 15.20 13.45 -0.34
C ARG A 2 14.62 12.22 0.40
N ILE A 3 13.58 12.42 1.21
CA ILE A 3 12.95 11.33 2.00
C ILE A 3 12.15 10.37 1.09
N ALA A 4 11.40 10.89 0.12
CA ALA A 4 10.66 10.07 -0.84
C ALA A 4 11.60 9.22 -1.71
N VAL A 5 12.74 9.79 -2.12
CA VAL A 5 13.80 9.06 -2.85
C VAL A 5 14.44 8.00 -1.97
N ALA A 6 14.65 8.28 -0.68
CA ALA A 6 15.19 7.28 0.25
C ALA A 6 14.22 6.11 0.48
N VAL A 7 12.92 6.39 0.63
CA VAL A 7 11.89 5.33 0.77
C VAL A 7 11.79 4.50 -0.51
N LEU A 8 11.76 5.13 -1.68
CA LEU A 8 11.76 4.43 -2.97
C LEU A 8 13.05 3.61 -3.18
N ALA A 9 14.20 4.14 -2.76
CA ALA A 9 15.48 3.44 -2.85
C ALA A 9 15.54 2.24 -1.91
N VAL A 10 14.98 2.34 -0.70
CA VAL A 10 14.86 1.20 0.22
C VAL A 10 13.91 0.16 -0.38
N VAL A 11 12.73 0.53 -0.84
CA VAL A 11 11.79 -0.42 -1.47
C VAL A 11 12.41 -1.09 -2.71
N ALA A 12 13.15 -0.33 -3.53
CA ALA A 12 13.84 -0.87 -4.70
C ALA A 12 14.99 -1.82 -4.32
N VAL A 13 15.91 -1.40 -3.45
CA VAL A 13 17.09 -2.20 -3.07
C VAL A 13 16.69 -3.51 -2.38
N TRP A 14 15.63 -3.49 -1.58
CA TRP A 14 15.13 -4.69 -0.91
C TRP A 14 14.22 -5.56 -1.80
N GLY A 15 13.61 -4.98 -2.85
CA GLY A 15 12.72 -5.69 -3.78
C GLY A 15 13.43 -6.58 -4.81
N PHE A 16 14.69 -6.30 -5.16
CA PHE A 16 15.38 -7.03 -6.25
C PHE A 16 16.17 -8.28 -5.80
N ALA A 17 16.43 -8.48 -4.50
CA ALA A 17 17.34 -9.53 -4.04
C ALA A 17 16.77 -10.97 -4.10
N GLY A 18 15.46 -11.15 -4.37
CA GLY A 18 14.77 -12.45 -4.31
C GLY A 18 14.38 -13.09 -5.66
N TRP A 19 14.70 -12.49 -6.80
CA TRP A 19 14.05 -12.78 -8.08
C TRP A 19 14.50 -14.06 -8.82
N ALA A 20 15.25 -14.95 -8.19
CA ALA A 20 16.08 -15.92 -8.94
C ALA A 20 15.50 -17.31 -9.23
N ARG A 21 14.26 -17.68 -8.86
CA ARG A 21 13.73 -19.04 -9.13
C ARG A 21 12.22 -19.05 -9.41
N GLN A 22 11.87 -19.50 -10.62
CA GLN A 22 10.52 -19.53 -11.25
C GLN A 22 9.93 -18.15 -11.57
N GLU A 23 9.32 -17.99 -12.75
CA GLU A 23 8.56 -16.77 -13.08
C GLU A 23 7.47 -16.61 -12.01
N PRO A 24 7.58 -15.60 -11.12
CA PRO A 24 6.61 -15.45 -10.04
C PRO A 24 5.26 -15.18 -10.67
N ASN A 25 4.20 -15.91 -10.27
CA ASN A 25 2.86 -15.58 -10.69
C ASN A 25 2.62 -14.07 -10.40
N PRO A 26 2.32 -13.24 -11.41
CA PRO A 26 2.20 -11.81 -11.21
C PRO A 26 0.91 -11.42 -10.48
N ILE A 27 -0.05 -12.34 -10.32
CA ILE A 27 -1.37 -12.08 -9.71
C ILE A 27 -1.26 -11.37 -8.36
N PRO A 28 -0.45 -11.83 -7.38
CA PRO A 28 -0.34 -11.13 -6.11
C PRO A 28 0.18 -9.70 -6.23
N LEU A 29 1.17 -9.48 -7.11
CA LEU A 29 1.71 -8.15 -7.35
C LEU A 29 0.67 -7.24 -8.00
N ILE A 30 -0.11 -7.74 -8.96
CA ILE A 30 -1.21 -7.01 -9.60
C ILE A 30 -2.24 -6.60 -8.55
N HIS A 31 -2.63 -7.51 -7.65
CA HIS A 31 -3.61 -7.21 -6.60
C HIS A 31 -3.06 -6.17 -5.62
N GLY A 32 -1.79 -6.28 -5.24
CA GLY A 32 -1.14 -5.31 -4.37
C GLY A 32 -1.05 -3.91 -5.00
N ILE A 33 -0.59 -3.81 -6.25
CA ILE A 33 -0.50 -2.54 -6.99
C ILE A 33 -1.90 -1.95 -7.19
N ALA A 34 -2.90 -2.77 -7.51
CA ALA A 34 -4.27 -2.34 -7.68
C ALA A 34 -4.82 -1.67 -6.40
N SER A 35 -4.61 -2.28 -5.22
CA SER A 35 -5.03 -1.66 -3.95
C SER A 35 -4.15 -0.50 -3.48
N PHE A 36 -2.89 -0.45 -3.89
CA PHE A 36 -2.07 0.74 -3.66
C PHE A 36 -2.58 1.94 -4.48
N ALA A 37 -2.95 1.71 -5.74
CA ALA A 37 -3.48 2.76 -6.61
C ALA A 37 -4.91 3.17 -6.22
N LEU A 38 -5.73 2.21 -5.81
CA LEU A 38 -7.10 2.42 -5.35
C LEU A 38 -7.39 1.50 -4.17
N PRO A 39 -7.31 2.00 -2.91
CA PRO A 39 -7.55 1.18 -1.73
C PRO A 39 -8.85 0.40 -1.81
N GLY A 40 -8.75 -0.92 -1.64
CA GLY A 40 -9.86 -1.87 -1.73
C GLY A 40 -9.95 -2.62 -3.06
N LEU A 41 -9.35 -2.13 -4.14
CA LEU A 41 -9.44 -2.79 -5.45
C LEU A 41 -8.76 -4.16 -5.46
N GLY A 42 -7.59 -4.31 -4.85
CA GLY A 42 -6.91 -5.59 -4.70
C GLY A 42 -7.69 -6.59 -3.84
N GLN A 43 -8.36 -6.13 -2.80
CA GLN A 43 -9.27 -6.97 -2.00
C GLN A 43 -10.48 -7.43 -2.84
N TYR A 44 -11.01 -6.54 -3.70
CA TYR A 44 -12.10 -6.89 -4.62
C TYR A 44 -11.67 -7.97 -5.62
N LEU A 45 -10.46 -7.85 -6.19
CA LEU A 45 -9.86 -8.88 -7.06
C LEU A 45 -9.62 -10.20 -6.31
N ASN A 46 -9.32 -10.11 -5.02
CA ASN A 46 -9.29 -11.24 -4.09
C ASN A 46 -10.69 -11.69 -3.64
N THR A 47 -11.81 -11.23 -4.20
CA THR A 47 -13.18 -11.60 -3.76
C THR A 47 -13.45 -11.37 -2.26
N GLU A 48 -12.68 -10.51 -1.58
CA GLU A 48 -12.86 -10.15 -0.17
C GLU A 48 -13.69 -8.86 -0.09
N TYR A 49 -14.95 -8.92 -0.53
CA TYR A 49 -15.77 -7.72 -0.77
C TYR A 49 -15.97 -6.82 0.46
N ASP A 50 -16.13 -7.42 1.65
CA ASP A 50 -16.26 -6.67 2.90
C ASP A 50 -15.00 -5.87 3.21
N LYS A 51 -13.81 -6.47 2.97
CA LYS A 51 -12.54 -5.77 3.12
C LYS A 51 -12.35 -4.72 2.03
N ALA A 52 -12.73 -5.02 0.79
CA ALA A 52 -12.67 -4.07 -0.31
C ALA A 52 -13.43 -2.79 0.03
N LEU A 53 -14.65 -2.93 0.53
CA LEU A 53 -15.47 -1.80 0.98
C LEU A 53 -14.81 -1.06 2.15
N LEU A 54 -14.28 -1.77 3.15
CA LEU A 54 -13.60 -1.15 4.29
C LEU A 54 -12.39 -0.31 3.87
N HIS A 55 -11.50 -0.88 3.05
CA HIS A 55 -10.30 -0.18 2.57
C HIS A 55 -10.67 1.06 1.76
N PHE A 56 -11.66 0.95 0.88
CA PHE A 56 -12.16 2.07 0.08
C PHE A 56 -12.81 3.15 0.96
N ALA A 57 -13.69 2.76 1.88
CA ALA A 57 -14.41 3.69 2.74
C ALA A 57 -13.48 4.48 3.68
N VAL A 58 -12.46 3.82 4.24
CA VAL A 58 -11.44 4.51 5.05
C VAL A 58 -10.66 5.50 4.19
N ASP A 59 -10.29 5.14 2.96
CA ASP A 59 -9.55 6.03 2.08
C ASP A 59 -10.36 7.28 1.70
N VAL A 60 -11.61 7.07 1.29
CA VAL A 60 -12.57 8.16 1.05
C VAL A 60 -12.74 9.02 2.30
N GLY A 61 -12.85 8.39 3.47
CA GLY A 61 -12.93 9.06 4.76
C GLY A 61 -11.72 9.93 5.05
N LEU A 62 -10.49 9.43 4.82
CA LEU A 62 -9.25 10.18 4.99
C LEU A 62 -9.19 11.40 4.07
N ILE A 63 -9.56 11.23 2.79
CA ILE A 63 -9.57 12.32 1.82
C ILE A 63 -10.64 13.36 2.16
N ALA A 64 -11.86 12.92 2.47
CA ALA A 64 -12.99 13.79 2.77
C ALA A 64 -12.78 14.54 4.10
N LEU A 65 -12.45 13.84 5.18
CA LEU A 65 -12.16 14.44 6.49
C LEU A 65 -10.97 15.39 6.40
N GLY A 66 -9.92 14.96 5.71
CA GLY A 66 -8.73 15.77 5.58
C GLY A 66 -8.97 17.04 4.76
N ARG A 67 -9.81 17.02 3.71
CA ARG A 67 -10.16 18.21 2.94
C ARG A 67 -11.15 19.13 3.65
N LEU A 68 -12.16 18.59 4.32
CA LEU A 68 -13.25 19.37 4.90
C LEU A 68 -12.92 19.94 6.28
N VAL A 69 -12.14 19.21 7.08
CA VAL A 69 -11.87 19.57 8.48
C VAL A 69 -10.42 20.01 8.67
N LEU A 70 -9.47 19.17 8.27
CA LEU A 70 -8.06 19.39 8.60
C LEU A 70 -7.40 20.45 7.68
N TRP A 71 -7.75 20.47 6.39
CA TRP A 71 -7.14 21.41 5.45
C TRP A 71 -7.38 22.88 5.83
N PRO A 72 -8.61 23.37 6.10
CA PRO A 72 -8.82 24.77 6.49
C PRO A 72 -8.12 25.14 7.79
N LEU A 73 -8.08 24.21 8.75
CA LEU A 73 -7.48 24.40 10.08
C LEU A 73 -5.95 24.50 10.01
N VAL A 74 -5.33 23.68 9.15
CA VAL A 74 -3.86 23.60 9.03
C VAL A 74 -3.34 24.62 8.02
N TYR A 75 -4.11 24.94 6.97
CA TYR A 75 -3.75 25.95 5.99
C TYR A 75 -3.64 27.35 6.62
N SER A 76 -4.46 27.64 7.62
CA SER A 76 -4.38 28.89 8.39
C SER A 76 -3.13 28.99 9.29
N ILE A 77 -2.43 27.88 9.54
CA ILE A 77 -1.16 27.83 10.27
C ILE A 77 0.03 27.87 9.30
N SER A 78 0.03 27.01 8.28
CA SER A 78 0.96 27.10 7.15
C SER A 78 0.49 26.22 5.98
N PRO A 79 0.53 26.73 4.74
CA PRO A 79 0.13 25.98 3.55
C PRO A 79 0.90 24.67 3.37
N TRP A 80 2.16 24.62 3.82
CA TRP A 80 3.02 23.43 3.68
C TRP A 80 2.59 22.26 4.55
N TYR A 81 2.02 22.52 5.73
CA TYR A 81 1.51 21.47 6.60
C TYR A 81 0.19 20.89 6.11
N GLY A 82 -0.64 21.69 5.41
CA GLY A 82 -1.91 21.22 4.84
C GLY A 82 -1.73 20.05 3.89
N TYR A 83 -0.68 20.08 3.05
CA TYR A 83 -0.35 18.99 2.13
C TYR A 83 0.13 17.72 2.86
N GLY A 84 0.94 17.87 3.92
CA GLY A 84 1.48 16.73 4.67
C GLY A 84 0.42 15.99 5.48
N VAL A 85 -0.53 16.73 6.08
CA VAL A 85 -1.62 16.15 6.90
C VAL A 85 -2.58 15.30 6.06
N LEU A 86 -2.76 15.64 4.79
CA LEU A 86 -3.57 14.86 3.87
C LEU A 86 -2.80 13.72 3.21
N ALA A 87 -1.60 14.02 2.70
CA ALA A 87 -0.86 13.07 1.88
C ALA A 87 -0.30 11.90 2.70
N LEU A 88 0.17 12.13 3.93
CA LEU A 88 0.81 11.07 4.72
C LEU A 88 -0.19 9.97 5.15
N PRO A 89 -1.34 10.27 5.77
CA PRO A 89 -2.28 9.22 6.17
C PRO A 89 -2.82 8.45 4.98
N HIS A 90 -3.17 9.14 3.89
CA HIS A 90 -3.61 8.50 2.64
C HIS A 90 -2.53 7.57 2.07
N THR A 91 -1.28 8.04 1.97
CA THR A 91 -0.18 7.23 1.42
C THR A 91 0.10 5.99 2.29
N LEU A 92 0.10 6.14 3.61
CA LEU A 92 0.28 5.01 4.53
C LEU A 92 -0.87 4.01 4.42
N TRP A 93 -2.10 4.49 4.30
CA TRP A 93 -3.27 3.64 4.10
C TRP A 93 -3.23 2.89 2.78
N ALA A 94 -2.85 3.57 1.69
CA ALA A 94 -2.67 2.95 0.37
C ALA A 94 -1.59 1.86 0.38
N LEU A 95 -0.44 2.12 1.03
CA LEU A 95 0.62 1.12 1.22
C LEU A 95 0.11 -0.10 1.99
N TYR A 96 -0.62 0.13 3.09
CA TYR A 96 -1.23 -0.95 3.87
C TYR A 96 -2.27 -1.74 3.06
N SER A 97 -3.14 -1.07 2.32
CA SER A 97 -4.15 -1.72 1.48
C SER A 97 -3.52 -2.59 0.40
N GLY A 98 -2.47 -2.10 -0.27
CA GLY A 98 -1.71 -2.86 -1.25
C GLY A 98 -1.01 -4.08 -0.63
N TRP A 99 -0.38 -3.90 0.54
CA TRP A 99 0.27 -4.99 1.26
C TRP A 99 -0.70 -6.11 1.67
N ASP A 100 -1.88 -5.75 2.18
CA ASP A 100 -2.91 -6.71 2.55
C ASP A 100 -3.38 -7.50 1.32
N ALA A 101 -3.70 -6.81 0.21
CA ALA A 101 -4.15 -7.46 -1.02
C ALA A 101 -3.09 -8.40 -1.61
N TYR A 102 -1.83 -7.99 -1.60
CA TYR A 102 -0.69 -8.80 -2.02
C TYR A 102 -0.56 -10.06 -1.16
N THR A 103 -0.64 -9.92 0.16
CA THR A 103 -0.47 -11.04 1.10
C THR A 103 -1.61 -12.04 1.00
N VAL A 104 -2.85 -11.58 0.80
CA VAL A 104 -4.01 -12.46 0.57
C VAL A 104 -3.86 -13.23 -0.74
N ALA A 105 -3.46 -12.55 -1.81
CA ALA A 105 -3.25 -13.18 -3.10
C ALA A 105 -2.11 -14.20 -3.06
N LEU A 106 -0.98 -13.89 -2.40
CA LEU A 106 0.09 -14.86 -2.14
C LEU A 106 -0.44 -16.13 -1.49
N LYS A 107 -1.21 -16.01 -0.40
CA LYS A 107 -1.78 -17.16 0.32
C LYS A 107 -2.71 -17.99 -0.57
N ARG A 108 -3.47 -17.37 -1.47
CA ARG A 108 -4.37 -18.06 -2.40
C ARG A 108 -3.62 -18.82 -3.49
N GLU A 109 -2.46 -18.31 -3.89
CA GLU A 109 -1.53 -18.98 -4.82
C GLU A 109 -0.69 -20.07 -4.13
N GLY A 110 -0.91 -20.35 -2.84
CA GLY A 110 -0.08 -21.28 -2.06
C GLY A 110 1.32 -20.74 -1.77
N LEU A 111 1.56 -19.45 -2.00
CA LEU A 111 2.84 -18.80 -1.80
C LEU A 111 2.89 -18.15 -0.40
N THR A 112 4.05 -18.22 0.24
CA THR A 112 4.32 -17.54 1.52
C THR A 112 5.53 -16.64 1.41
N LEU A 113 5.35 -15.38 1.79
CA LEU A 113 6.47 -14.45 1.98
C LEU A 113 7.02 -14.62 3.40
N LYS A 114 8.25 -15.11 3.51
CA LYS A 114 9.03 -15.13 4.75
C LYS A 114 9.88 -13.86 4.81
N VAL A 115 9.61 -13.04 5.81
CA VAL A 115 10.43 -11.88 6.15
C VAL A 115 11.42 -12.31 7.24
N SER A 116 12.72 -12.15 6.99
CA SER A 116 13.78 -12.35 7.99
C SER A 116 14.60 -11.07 8.15
N PRO A 117 15.38 -10.94 9.24
CA PRO A 117 16.33 -9.82 9.39
C PRO A 117 17.37 -9.74 8.26
N THR A 118 17.58 -10.85 7.54
CA THR A 118 18.56 -10.98 6.45
C THR A 118 17.95 -10.85 5.05
N GLY A 119 16.62 -10.72 4.92
CA GLY A 119 15.96 -10.52 3.62
C GLY A 119 14.52 -11.06 3.56
N PHE A 120 14.02 -11.21 2.33
CA PHE A 120 12.70 -11.74 2.04
C PHE A 120 12.86 -13.01 1.20
N ALA A 121 12.13 -14.07 1.52
CA ALA A 121 12.10 -15.30 0.75
C ALA A 121 10.65 -15.67 0.40
N LEU A 122 10.40 -16.00 -0.86
CA LEU A 122 9.13 -16.57 -1.31
C LEU A 122 9.25 -18.10 -1.24
N SER A 123 8.41 -18.73 -0.43
CA SER A 123 8.32 -20.19 -0.29
C SER A 123 6.98 -20.71 -0.81
N PHE A 124 7.00 -21.95 -1.29
CA PHE A 124 5.87 -22.75 -1.76
C PHE A 124 5.60 -23.89 -0.77
#